data_AF-A0A962MJY1-F1
#
_entry.id   AF-A0A962MJY1-F1
#
_cell.length_a   1.000
_cell.length_b   1.000
_cell.length_c   1.000
_cell.angle_alpha   90.00
_cell.angle_beta   90.00
_cell.angle_gamma   90.00
#
_symmetry.space_group_name_H-M   'P 1'
#
loop_
_entity.id
_entity.type
_entity.pdbx_description
1 polymer ?
#
loop_
_entity_poly.entity_id
_entity_poly.type
_entity_poly.pdbx_seq_one_letter_code
_entity_poly.pdbx_strand_id
1 'polypeptide(L)'
;RWKLASSYASTLAELGQNIVRVLDNVKTMSDGKFDIKFYEPNALVPALGVFDAVSVGSVDASYTSAGFHAGKLPHVTFFGSVPFGPGVNEYLAWMVAGSGAELYAEEYAKYNVKGMLCGIVVAESSGWFRKEINTLDDLKGLKMRFYGLGGKAMQKLGVSTQLLSPGDIYPALELGSIDATEFSYPSLDKNLGFYQIAKHNYFPG
;
A
#
# COMPACT_ATOMS: atom_id res chain seq x y z
N ARG A 1 -20.22 -9.55 14.93
CA ARG A 1 -19.53 -8.27 14.60
C ARG A 1 -18.11 -8.60 14.24
N TRP A 2 -17.68 -8.29 13.03
CA TRP A 2 -16.30 -8.54 12.58
C TRP A 2 -15.34 -7.46 13.07
N LYS A 3 -14.06 -7.80 13.17
CA LYS A 3 -12.93 -6.90 13.40
C LYS A 3 -12.13 -6.76 12.11
N LEU A 4 -11.95 -5.53 11.64
CA LEU A 4 -11.10 -5.21 10.51
C LEU A 4 -9.85 -4.48 10.99
N ALA A 5 -8.67 -5.08 10.81
CA ALA A 5 -7.38 -4.44 11.08
C ALA A 5 -6.82 -3.78 9.80
N SER A 6 -6.44 -2.50 9.87
CA SER A 6 -5.99 -1.75 8.71
C SER A 6 -4.48 -1.48 8.71
N SER A 7 -3.85 -1.53 7.54
CA SER A 7 -2.50 -1.00 7.32
C SER A 7 -2.48 0.53 7.18
N TYR A 8 -3.64 1.14 6.89
CA TYR A 8 -3.81 2.57 6.65
C TYR A 8 -4.66 3.21 7.74
N ALA A 9 -4.23 4.38 8.23
CA ALA A 9 -5.00 5.15 9.22
C ALA A 9 -6.30 5.64 8.58
N SER A 10 -7.41 5.67 9.33
CA SER A 10 -8.71 6.15 8.81
C SER A 10 -8.66 7.60 8.30
N THR A 11 -7.74 8.39 8.85
CA THR A 11 -7.50 9.79 8.50
C THR A 11 -6.67 9.96 7.24
N LEU A 12 -6.04 8.90 6.72
CA LEU A 12 -5.26 8.97 5.48
C LEU A 12 -6.22 9.22 4.30
N ALA A 13 -6.03 10.34 3.62
CA ALA A 13 -6.89 10.75 2.52
C ALA A 13 -6.97 9.66 1.45
N GLU A 14 -8.18 9.47 0.92
CA GLU A 14 -8.52 8.49 -0.11
C GLU A 14 -8.33 7.04 0.33
N LEU A 15 -7.12 6.57 0.66
CA LEU A 15 -6.85 5.19 1.08
C LEU A 15 -7.58 4.81 2.36
N GLY A 16 -7.39 5.55 3.44
CA GLY A 16 -8.01 5.27 4.74
C GLY A 16 -9.50 5.59 4.78
N GLN A 17 -9.89 6.69 4.16
CA GLN A 17 -11.28 7.11 4.07
C GLN A 17 -12.13 6.14 3.23
N ASN A 18 -11.55 5.52 2.19
CA ASN A 18 -12.24 4.56 1.35
C ASN A 18 -12.78 3.38 2.17
N ILE A 19 -11.94 2.76 3.01
CA ILE A 19 -12.39 1.60 3.77
C ILE A 19 -13.46 1.98 4.79
N VAL A 20 -13.36 3.12 5.46
CA VAL A 20 -14.42 3.60 6.37
C VAL A 20 -15.76 3.71 5.65
N ARG A 21 -15.77 4.30 4.45
CA ARG A 21 -16.98 4.38 3.61
C ARG A 21 -17.52 3.00 3.22
N VAL A 22 -16.65 2.04 2.89
CA VAL A 22 -17.07 0.67 2.57
C VAL A 22 -17.75 0.02 3.79
N LEU A 23 -17.20 0.20 4.99
CA LEU A 23 -17.79 -0.36 6.21
C LEU A 23 -19.16 0.27 6.52
N ASP A 24 -19.31 1.58 6.34
CA ASP A 24 -20.60 2.27 6.49
C ASP A 24 -21.63 1.78 5.47
N ASN A 25 -21.22 1.53 4.23
CA ASN A 25 -22.08 0.96 3.19
C ASN A 25 -22.54 -0.45 3.56
N VAL A 26 -21.64 -1.33 4.05
CA VAL A 26 -22.00 -2.69 4.49
C VAL A 26 -23.03 -2.63 5.61
N LYS A 27 -22.83 -1.76 6.60
CA LYS A 27 -23.78 -1.56 7.69
C LYS A 27 -25.13 -1.06 7.18
N THR A 28 -25.13 -0.10 6.27
CA THR A 28 -26.35 0.47 5.67
C THR A 28 -27.12 -0.56 4.84
N MET A 29 -26.43 -1.25 3.93
CA MET A 29 -27.03 -2.27 3.05
C MET A 29 -27.57 -3.48 3.81
N SER A 30 -27.02 -3.76 4.99
CA SER A 30 -27.48 -4.85 5.86
C SER A 30 -28.55 -4.42 6.88
N ASP A 31 -29.04 -3.18 6.84
CA ASP A 31 -29.95 -2.63 7.84
C ASP A 31 -29.40 -2.79 9.28
N GLY A 32 -28.09 -2.55 9.44
CA GLY A 32 -27.36 -2.71 10.69
C GLY A 32 -27.09 -4.15 11.13
N LYS A 33 -27.57 -5.17 10.40
CA LYS A 33 -27.40 -6.58 10.78
C LYS A 33 -25.96 -7.06 10.63
N PHE A 34 -25.19 -6.45 9.73
CA PHE A 34 -23.77 -6.74 9.58
C PHE A 34 -22.93 -5.49 9.87
N ASP A 35 -22.29 -5.50 11.03
CA ASP A 35 -21.36 -4.46 11.47
C ASP A 35 -19.93 -4.98 11.55
N ILE A 36 -19.01 -4.20 10.98
CA ILE A 36 -17.57 -4.47 10.95
C ILE A 36 -16.89 -3.31 11.66
N LYS A 37 -16.21 -3.60 12.77
CA LYS A 37 -15.48 -2.58 13.53
C LYS A 37 -14.10 -2.35 12.90
N PHE A 38 -13.84 -1.12 12.50
CA PHE A 38 -12.52 -0.67 12.07
C PHE A 38 -11.55 -0.55 13.25
N TYR A 39 -10.32 -1.01 13.05
CA TYR A 39 -9.20 -0.81 13.96
C TYR A 39 -8.06 -0.13 13.22
N GLU A 40 -7.60 0.99 13.80
CA GLU A 40 -6.45 1.76 13.31
C GLU A 40 -5.18 0.90 13.18
N PRO A 41 -4.22 1.31 12.35
CA PRO A 41 -2.92 0.67 12.27
C PRO A 41 -2.30 0.46 13.64
N ASN A 42 -1.70 -0.73 13.85
CA ASN A 42 -1.06 -1.13 15.11
C ASN A 42 -2.00 -1.31 16.32
N ALA A 43 -3.32 -1.11 16.19
CA ALA A 43 -4.24 -1.25 17.33
C ALA A 43 -4.52 -2.71 17.76
N LEU A 44 -4.42 -3.66 16.82
CA LEU A 44 -4.62 -5.09 17.10
C LEU A 44 -3.36 -5.91 16.83
N VAL A 45 -2.72 -5.64 15.69
CA VAL A 45 -1.50 -6.28 15.21
C VAL A 45 -0.68 -5.22 14.45
N PRO A 46 0.64 -5.43 14.26
CA PRO A 46 1.45 -4.52 13.45
C PRO A 46 0.82 -4.25 12.08
N ALA A 47 0.91 -3.01 11.58
CA ALA A 47 0.25 -2.55 10.37
C ALA A 47 0.59 -3.39 9.12
N LEU A 48 1.82 -3.91 9.03
CA LEU A 48 2.27 -4.80 7.94
C LEU A 48 1.97 -6.29 8.19
N GLY A 49 1.45 -6.64 9.38
CA GLY A 49 1.11 -8.02 9.78
C GLY A 49 -0.38 -8.35 9.69
N VAL A 50 -1.20 -7.44 9.17
CA VAL A 50 -2.68 -7.62 9.14
C VAL A 50 -3.12 -8.79 8.27
N PHE A 51 -2.38 -9.14 7.22
CA PHE A 51 -2.67 -10.32 6.40
C PHE A 51 -2.50 -11.63 7.17
N ASP A 52 -1.38 -11.78 7.88
CA ASP A 52 -1.13 -12.97 8.69
C ASP A 52 -2.17 -13.10 9.80
N ALA A 53 -2.60 -11.98 10.37
CA ALA A 53 -3.65 -11.94 11.39
C ALA A 53 -5.00 -12.48 10.86
N VAL A 54 -5.36 -12.20 9.61
CA VAL A 54 -6.55 -12.79 8.95
C VAL A 54 -6.30 -14.26 8.63
N SER A 55 -5.13 -14.59 8.09
CA SER A 55 -4.78 -15.96 7.67
C SER A 55 -4.90 -16.99 8.79
N VAL A 56 -4.59 -16.59 10.02
CA VAL A 56 -4.72 -17.45 11.23
C VAL A 56 -6.03 -17.24 12.00
N GLY A 57 -6.93 -16.37 11.52
CA GLY A 57 -8.24 -16.13 12.12
C GLY A 57 -8.26 -15.28 13.40
N SER A 58 -7.18 -14.54 13.70
CA SER A 58 -7.13 -13.63 14.87
C SER A 58 -7.97 -12.36 14.69
N VAL A 59 -8.16 -11.93 13.44
CA VAL A 59 -9.08 -10.87 13.01
C VAL A 59 -9.89 -11.37 11.82
N ASP A 60 -11.11 -10.87 11.66
CA ASP A 60 -12.04 -11.36 10.63
C ASP A 60 -11.72 -10.81 9.23
N ALA A 61 -11.15 -9.60 9.16
CA ALA A 61 -10.80 -8.94 7.91
C ALA A 61 -9.58 -8.03 8.07
N SER A 62 -8.94 -7.69 6.95
CA SER A 62 -7.94 -6.63 6.91
C SER A 62 -8.11 -5.74 5.69
N TYR A 63 -7.62 -4.50 5.80
CA TYR A 63 -7.50 -3.57 4.68
C TYR A 63 -6.04 -3.18 4.49
N THR A 64 -5.49 -3.57 3.35
CA THR A 64 -4.05 -3.55 3.08
C THR A 64 -3.79 -3.64 1.58
N SER A 65 -2.53 -3.53 1.16
CA SER A 65 -2.13 -3.63 -0.25
C SER A 65 -1.26 -4.85 -0.49
N ALA A 66 -1.50 -5.54 -1.61
CA ALA A 66 -0.91 -6.85 -1.88
C ALA A 66 0.63 -6.87 -1.87
N GLY A 67 1.28 -5.78 -2.30
CA GLY A 67 2.73 -5.64 -2.29
C GLY A 67 3.36 -5.63 -0.89
N PHE A 68 2.61 -5.37 0.18
CA PHE A 68 3.12 -5.56 1.55
C PHE A 68 3.34 -7.05 1.87
N HIS A 69 2.70 -7.95 1.14
CA HIS A 69 2.83 -9.39 1.34
C HIS A 69 3.93 -9.99 0.44
N ALA A 70 4.58 -9.18 -0.41
CA ALA A 70 5.54 -9.64 -1.42
C ALA A 70 6.76 -10.38 -0.84
N GLY A 71 7.09 -10.15 0.44
CA GLY A 71 8.13 -10.91 1.15
C GLY A 71 7.75 -12.37 1.38
N LYS A 72 6.46 -12.66 1.53
CA LYS A 72 5.90 -14.01 1.71
C LYS A 72 5.38 -14.59 0.39
N LEU A 73 4.70 -13.76 -0.40
CA LEU A 73 4.02 -14.12 -1.63
C LEU A 73 4.49 -13.22 -2.78
N PRO A 74 5.66 -13.48 -3.39
CA PRO A 74 6.21 -12.57 -4.39
C PRO A 74 5.25 -12.28 -5.57
N HIS A 75 4.48 -13.28 -5.99
CA HIS A 75 3.56 -13.18 -7.12
C HIS A 75 2.32 -12.31 -6.81
N VAL A 76 1.94 -12.08 -5.55
CA VAL A 76 0.72 -11.28 -5.27
C VAL A 76 0.92 -9.80 -5.53
N THR A 77 2.15 -9.36 -5.82
CA THR A 77 2.42 -7.98 -6.23
C THR A 77 1.73 -7.63 -7.55
N PHE A 78 1.42 -8.62 -8.40
CA PHE A 78 0.63 -8.41 -9.61
C PHE A 78 -0.80 -7.89 -9.32
N PHE A 79 -1.32 -8.12 -8.11
CA PHE A 79 -2.62 -7.58 -7.65
C PHE A 79 -2.50 -6.20 -6.96
N GLY A 80 -1.30 -5.63 -6.92
CA GLY A 80 -1.05 -4.27 -6.44
C GLY A 80 -0.71 -3.37 -7.62
N SER A 81 0.54 -3.45 -8.07
CA SER A 81 1.05 -2.72 -9.23
C SER A 81 2.35 -3.36 -9.72
N VAL A 82 2.65 -3.16 -11.02
CA VAL A 82 3.89 -3.63 -11.65
C VAL A 82 4.55 -2.41 -12.30
N PRO A 83 5.86 -2.18 -12.12
CA PRO A 83 6.57 -1.13 -12.85
C PRO A 83 6.36 -1.27 -14.35
N PHE A 84 5.98 -0.17 -15.02
CA PHE A 84 5.61 -0.15 -16.45
C PHE A 84 4.44 -1.08 -16.81
N GLY A 85 3.59 -1.38 -15.83
CA GLY A 85 2.39 -2.18 -15.99
C GLY A 85 1.22 -1.42 -16.65
N PRO A 86 0.02 -2.04 -16.64
CA PRO A 86 -1.17 -1.46 -17.25
C PRO A 86 -1.61 -0.17 -16.55
N GLY A 87 -2.27 0.71 -17.31
CA GLY A 87 -2.97 1.86 -16.73
C GLY A 87 -4.18 1.43 -15.89
N VAL A 88 -4.72 2.36 -15.08
CA VAL A 88 -5.84 2.08 -14.15
C VAL A 88 -7.04 1.41 -14.83
N ASN A 89 -7.40 1.84 -16.03
CA ASN A 89 -8.55 1.28 -16.77
C ASN A 89 -8.29 -0.15 -17.25
N GLU A 90 -7.09 -0.43 -17.75
CA GLU A 90 -6.68 -1.76 -18.22
C GLU A 90 -6.57 -2.73 -17.05
N TYR A 91 -6.00 -2.29 -15.93
CA TYR A 91 -5.93 -3.07 -14.70
C TYR A 91 -7.33 -3.40 -14.17
N LEU A 92 -8.23 -2.41 -14.12
CA LEU A 92 -9.62 -2.64 -13.70
C LEU A 92 -10.36 -3.58 -14.65
N ALA A 93 -10.16 -3.45 -15.97
CA ALA A 93 -10.73 -4.37 -16.94
C ALA A 93 -10.26 -5.81 -16.69
N TRP A 94 -8.97 -6.02 -16.40
CA TRP A 94 -8.44 -7.33 -16.03
C TRP A 94 -9.01 -7.87 -14.71
N MET A 95 -9.13 -7.02 -13.69
CA MET A 95 -9.66 -7.41 -12.38
C MET A 95 -11.15 -7.77 -12.42
N VAL A 96 -11.95 -7.01 -13.18
CA VAL A 96 -13.42 -7.12 -13.17
C VAL A 96 -13.96 -8.02 -14.28
N ALA A 97 -13.40 -7.93 -15.48
CA ALA A 97 -13.90 -8.62 -16.67
C ALA A 97 -12.93 -9.68 -17.22
N GLY A 98 -11.68 -9.69 -16.74
CA GLY A 98 -10.73 -10.77 -16.97
C GLY A 98 -10.66 -11.73 -15.79
N SER A 99 -9.56 -12.46 -15.68
CA SER A 99 -9.34 -13.44 -14.61
C SER A 99 -8.67 -12.86 -13.35
N GLY A 100 -8.51 -11.53 -13.23
CA GLY A 100 -7.72 -10.93 -12.15
C GLY A 100 -8.31 -11.18 -10.76
N ALA A 101 -9.61 -11.00 -10.57
CA ALA A 101 -10.26 -11.27 -9.29
C ALA A 101 -10.25 -12.77 -8.91
N GLU A 102 -10.39 -13.65 -9.90
CA GLU A 102 -10.37 -15.11 -9.69
C GLU A 102 -8.98 -15.56 -9.23
N LEU A 103 -7.93 -15.14 -9.95
CA LEU A 103 -6.54 -15.41 -9.58
C LEU A 103 -6.20 -14.81 -8.21
N TYR A 104 -6.71 -13.62 -7.90
CA TYR A 104 -6.46 -12.99 -6.60
C TYR A 104 -7.06 -13.80 -5.45
N ALA A 105 -8.30 -14.27 -5.62
CA ALA A 105 -8.97 -15.11 -4.64
C ALA A 105 -8.29 -16.49 -4.50
N GLU A 106 -7.89 -17.11 -5.61
CA GLU A 106 -7.21 -18.41 -5.61
C GLU A 106 -5.88 -18.38 -4.86
N GLU A 107 -5.04 -17.37 -5.11
CA GLU A 107 -3.75 -17.25 -4.43
C GLU A 107 -3.89 -16.99 -2.93
N TYR A 108 -4.86 -16.16 -2.53
CA TYR A 108 -5.09 -15.87 -1.12
C TYR A 108 -5.79 -17.03 -0.38
N ALA A 109 -6.57 -17.85 -1.08
CA ALA A 109 -7.26 -19.01 -0.49
C ALA A 109 -6.28 -20.03 0.10
N LYS A 110 -5.07 -20.13 -0.46
CA LYS A 110 -3.95 -20.95 0.07
C LYS A 110 -3.56 -20.57 1.50
N TYR A 111 -3.99 -19.40 1.97
CA TYR A 111 -3.72 -18.84 3.29
C TYR A 111 -5.01 -18.63 4.11
N ASN A 112 -6.12 -19.28 3.76
CA ASN A 112 -7.43 -19.09 4.39
C ASN A 112 -7.97 -17.64 4.28
N VAL A 113 -7.52 -16.89 3.27
CA VAL A 113 -7.96 -15.51 3.03
C VAL A 113 -8.71 -15.44 1.71
N LYS A 114 -9.79 -14.67 1.64
CA LYS A 114 -10.40 -14.29 0.37
C LYS A 114 -9.89 -12.90 -0.04
N GLY A 115 -9.03 -12.85 -1.05
CA GLY A 115 -8.57 -11.60 -1.65
C GLY A 115 -9.72 -10.91 -2.41
N MET A 116 -9.88 -9.59 -2.22
CA MET A 116 -10.87 -8.79 -2.92
C MET A 116 -10.30 -7.39 -3.21
N LEU A 117 -10.62 -6.85 -4.39
CA LEU A 117 -10.30 -5.46 -4.70
C LEU A 117 -11.28 -4.54 -3.97
N CYS A 118 -10.77 -3.68 -3.09
CA CYS A 118 -11.58 -2.72 -2.34
C CYS A 118 -11.27 -1.25 -2.67
N GLY A 119 -10.28 -1.00 -3.53
CA GLY A 119 -9.92 0.34 -3.97
C GLY A 119 -8.78 0.29 -4.98
N ILE A 120 -8.62 1.38 -5.72
CA ILE A 120 -7.49 1.58 -6.64
C ILE A 120 -7.13 3.06 -6.64
N VAL A 121 -5.84 3.34 -6.76
CA VAL A 121 -5.31 4.68 -6.96
C VAL A 121 -4.77 4.82 -8.38
N VAL A 122 -4.62 6.07 -8.83
CA VAL A 122 -4.02 6.38 -10.14
C VAL A 122 -2.50 6.21 -10.11
N ALA A 123 -1.84 6.44 -11.25
CA ALA A 123 -0.38 6.44 -11.32
C ALA A 123 0.22 7.40 -10.28
N GLU A 124 1.26 6.91 -9.61
CA GLU A 124 1.89 7.56 -8.46
C GLU A 124 3.08 8.43 -8.91
N SER A 125 3.65 9.18 -7.97
CA SER A 125 4.94 9.84 -8.21
C SER A 125 6.09 8.87 -7.97
N SER A 126 7.27 9.17 -8.50
CA SER A 126 8.50 8.39 -8.23
C SER A 126 9.04 8.64 -6.82
N GLY A 127 8.40 9.53 -6.07
CA GLY A 127 8.71 9.84 -4.67
C GLY A 127 9.37 11.19 -4.44
N TRP A 128 9.59 11.43 -3.15
CA TRP A 128 10.14 12.63 -2.55
C TRP A 128 11.62 12.44 -2.17
N PHE A 129 12.45 13.37 -2.62
CA PHE A 129 13.89 13.36 -2.44
C PHE A 129 14.37 14.66 -1.78
N ARG A 130 15.34 14.53 -0.87
CA ARG A 130 16.00 15.67 -0.21
C ARG A 130 16.90 16.47 -1.16
N LYS A 131 17.46 15.80 -2.17
CA LYS A 131 18.37 16.34 -3.18
C LYS A 131 17.84 15.98 -4.56
N GLU A 132 18.27 16.73 -5.56
CA GLU A 132 18.01 16.38 -6.95
C GLU A 132 18.70 15.07 -7.32
N ILE A 133 18.04 14.29 -8.17
CA ILE A 133 18.55 13.09 -8.81
C ILE A 133 18.65 13.39 -10.31
N ASN A 134 19.87 13.47 -10.82
CA ASN A 134 20.15 13.84 -12.21
C ASN A 134 20.80 12.69 -12.99
N THR A 135 21.44 11.76 -12.29
CA THR A 135 22.19 10.65 -12.86
C THR A 135 21.89 9.34 -12.12
N LEU A 136 22.23 8.20 -12.73
CA LEU A 136 22.13 6.90 -12.06
C LEU A 136 23.09 6.78 -10.87
N ASP A 137 24.18 7.53 -10.85
CA ASP A 137 25.12 7.51 -9.73
C ASP A 137 24.53 8.14 -8.47
N ASP A 138 23.61 9.11 -8.62
CA ASP A 138 22.90 9.74 -7.49
C ASP A 138 21.99 8.74 -6.73
N LEU A 139 21.62 7.63 -7.38
CA LEU A 139 20.81 6.56 -6.78
C LEU A 139 21.65 5.58 -5.94
N LYS A 140 22.96 5.49 -6.17
CA LYS A 140 23.81 4.49 -5.51
C LYS A 140 23.94 4.78 -4.03
N GLY A 141 23.56 3.81 -3.19
CA GLY A 141 23.60 3.92 -1.74
C GLY A 141 22.49 4.77 -1.14
N LEU A 142 21.60 5.36 -1.96
CA LEU A 142 20.46 6.13 -1.48
C LEU A 142 19.56 5.24 -0.62
N LYS A 143 19.27 5.65 0.61
CA LYS A 143 18.35 4.91 1.49
C LYS A 143 16.94 5.36 1.19
N MET A 144 16.12 4.48 0.63
CA MET A 144 14.79 4.86 0.16
C MET A 144 13.72 3.95 0.72
N ARG A 145 12.62 4.51 1.22
CA ARG A 145 11.40 3.70 1.41
C ARG A 145 10.80 3.45 0.03
N PHE A 146 10.65 2.17 -0.34
CA PHE A 146 10.06 1.78 -1.63
C PHE A 146 9.17 0.53 -1.49
N TYR A 147 7.96 0.60 -2.04
CA TYR A 147 6.95 -0.45 -2.05
C TYR A 147 7.06 -1.43 -3.23
N GLY A 148 6.74 -2.71 -2.98
CA GLY A 148 6.49 -3.72 -4.01
C GLY A 148 7.65 -3.99 -4.97
N LEU A 149 7.31 -4.27 -6.24
CA LEU A 149 8.27 -4.60 -7.29
C LEU A 149 9.16 -3.40 -7.68
N GLY A 150 8.67 -2.17 -7.51
CA GLY A 150 9.47 -0.97 -7.75
C GLY A 150 10.70 -0.91 -6.85
N GLY A 151 10.58 -1.32 -5.58
CA GLY A 151 11.72 -1.41 -4.67
C GLY A 151 12.80 -2.37 -5.18
N LYS A 152 12.39 -3.53 -5.72
CA LYS A 152 13.33 -4.49 -6.33
C LYS A 152 14.00 -3.94 -7.58
N ALA A 153 13.31 -3.13 -8.37
CA ALA A 153 13.90 -2.46 -9.52
C ALA A 153 14.95 -1.41 -9.08
N MET A 154 14.62 -0.58 -8.09
CA MET A 154 15.53 0.42 -7.54
C MET A 154 16.77 -0.20 -6.88
N GLN A 155 16.62 -1.36 -6.21
CA GLN A 155 17.76 -2.12 -5.69
C GLN A 155 18.77 -2.48 -6.77
N LYS A 156 18.32 -2.84 -7.98
CA LYS A 156 19.22 -3.12 -9.11
C LYS A 156 19.98 -1.88 -9.60
N LEU A 157 19.46 -0.68 -9.32
CA LEU A 157 20.11 0.60 -9.60
C LEU A 157 21.04 1.06 -8.46
N GLY A 158 21.18 0.26 -7.40
CA GLY A 158 22.06 0.54 -6.27
C GLY A 158 21.39 1.26 -5.09
N VAL A 159 20.06 1.44 -5.12
CA VAL A 159 19.31 2.03 -4.01
C VAL A 159 19.19 1.01 -2.87
N SER A 160 19.43 1.45 -1.63
CA SER A 160 19.17 0.68 -0.42
C SER A 160 17.70 0.83 -0.03
N THR A 161 16.82 0.00 -0.59
CA THR A 161 15.38 0.10 -0.31
C THR A 161 14.97 -0.59 0.98
N GLN A 162 14.05 0.01 1.73
CA GLN A 162 13.37 -0.64 2.85
C GLN A 162 11.86 -0.44 2.81
N LEU A 163 11.12 -1.39 3.37
CA LEU A 163 9.67 -1.30 3.50
C LEU A 163 9.31 -0.74 4.87
N LEU A 164 8.50 0.32 4.90
CA LEU A 164 7.96 0.91 6.13
C LEU A 164 6.44 1.04 6.01
N SER A 165 5.76 0.93 7.15
CA SER A 165 4.33 1.22 7.22
C SER A 165 4.09 2.72 7.00
N PRO A 166 2.91 3.12 6.48
CA PRO A 166 2.63 4.52 6.16
C PRO A 166 2.95 5.52 7.29
N GLY A 167 2.64 5.14 8.54
CA GLY A 167 2.85 6.00 9.72
C GLY A 167 4.32 6.17 10.11
N ASP A 168 5.21 5.28 9.66
CA ASP A 168 6.63 5.29 10.03
C ASP A 168 7.50 6.05 9.02
N ILE A 169 6.94 6.40 7.85
CA ILE A 169 7.70 7.02 6.75
C ILE A 169 8.16 8.43 7.12
N TYR A 170 7.26 9.29 7.62
CA TYR A 170 7.62 10.67 7.97
C TYR A 170 8.67 10.71 9.09
N PRO A 171 8.52 9.98 10.21
CA PRO A 171 9.56 9.92 11.24
C PRO A 171 10.90 9.40 10.72
N ALA A 172 10.89 8.36 9.88
CA ALA A 172 12.12 7.84 9.27
C ALA A 172 12.80 8.86 8.36
N LEU A 173 12.00 9.60 7.58
CA LEU A 173 12.50 10.67 6.74
C LEU A 173 13.04 11.81 7.62
N GLU A 174 12.34 12.25 8.66
CA GLU A 174 12.76 13.34 9.55
C GLU A 174 14.09 13.03 10.25
N LEU A 175 14.22 11.83 10.80
CA LEU A 175 15.43 11.35 11.49
C LEU A 175 16.60 11.05 10.54
N GLY A 176 16.36 11.02 9.23
CA GLY A 176 17.39 10.70 8.23
C GLY A 176 17.79 9.23 8.20
N SER A 177 16.93 8.33 8.69
CA SER A 177 17.13 6.88 8.49
C SER A 177 16.81 6.47 7.05
N ILE A 178 15.98 7.25 6.35
CA ILE A 178 15.85 7.28 4.88
C ILE A 178 16.19 8.67 4.33
N ASP A 179 16.76 8.68 3.14
CA ASP A 179 17.10 9.88 2.36
C ASP A 179 15.95 10.30 1.42
N ALA A 180 15.13 9.33 1.00
CA ALA A 180 14.01 9.49 0.08
C ALA A 180 12.85 8.52 0.40
N THR A 181 11.66 8.81 -0.13
CA THR A 181 10.50 7.92 -0.02
C THR A 181 9.59 8.06 -1.22
N GLU A 182 9.01 6.96 -1.69
CA GLU A 182 7.76 7.00 -2.45
C GLU A 182 6.58 6.60 -1.56
N PHE A 183 5.36 6.99 -1.94
CA PHE A 183 4.16 6.52 -1.28
C PHE A 183 2.94 6.49 -2.21
N SER A 184 2.54 7.64 -2.77
CA SER A 184 1.43 7.72 -3.72
C SER A 184 1.54 8.94 -4.64
N TYR A 185 0.53 9.81 -4.73
CA TYR A 185 0.50 11.03 -5.56
C TYR A 185 0.34 12.31 -4.70
N PRO A 186 0.64 13.52 -5.24
CA PRO A 186 0.83 14.72 -4.43
C PRO A 186 -0.30 15.09 -3.47
N SER A 187 -1.56 14.91 -3.87
CA SER A 187 -2.71 15.24 -3.00
C SER A 187 -2.77 14.32 -1.79
N LEU A 188 -2.44 13.04 -1.98
CA LEU A 188 -2.41 12.06 -0.91
C LEU A 188 -1.20 12.28 -0.01
N ASP A 189 0.00 12.37 -0.61
CA ASP A 189 1.28 12.54 0.08
C ASP A 189 1.35 13.83 0.91
N LYS A 190 0.61 14.87 0.51
CA LYS A 190 0.50 16.11 1.29
C LYS A 190 0.02 15.85 2.72
N ASN A 191 -0.87 14.89 2.94
CA ASN A 191 -1.36 14.55 4.28
C ASN A 191 -0.29 13.86 5.15
N LEU A 192 0.74 13.29 4.53
CA LEU A 192 1.87 12.63 5.20
C LEU A 192 3.04 13.58 5.43
N GLY A 193 3.02 14.79 4.85
CA GLY A 193 3.96 15.86 5.19
C GLY A 193 5.36 15.75 4.57
N PHE A 194 5.63 14.80 3.66
CA PHE A 194 6.97 14.58 3.11
C PHE A 194 7.63 15.83 2.52
N TYR A 195 6.82 16.70 1.90
CA TYR A 195 7.24 17.99 1.35
C TYR A 195 7.91 18.93 2.36
N GLN A 196 7.70 18.73 3.66
CA GLN A 196 8.33 19.52 4.71
C GLN A 196 9.83 19.23 4.79
N ILE A 197 10.26 18.00 4.48
CA ILE A 197 11.64 17.52 4.62
C ILE A 197 12.32 17.34 3.26
N ALA A 198 11.62 16.75 2.29
CA ALA A 198 12.11 16.47 0.94
C ALA A 198 11.43 17.43 -0.05
N LYS A 199 12.21 18.14 -0.88
CA LYS A 199 11.72 19.25 -1.70
C LYS A 199 11.49 18.89 -3.17
N HIS A 200 11.95 17.73 -3.60
CA HIS A 200 11.85 17.29 -4.99
C HIS A 200 10.91 16.09 -5.08
N ASN A 201 9.76 16.25 -5.75
CA ASN A 201 8.84 15.15 -6.05
C ASN A 201 8.95 14.81 -7.55
N TYR A 202 9.43 13.61 -7.87
CA TYR A 202 9.71 13.19 -9.25
C TYR A 202 8.53 12.46 -9.90
N PHE A 203 8.44 12.57 -11.22
CA PHE A 203 7.43 11.91 -12.06
C PHE A 203 8.07 11.41 -13.36
N PRO A 204 7.49 10.38 -14.00
CA PRO A 204 6.43 9.48 -13.51
C PRO A 204 6.96 8.43 -12.52
N GLY A 205 6.11 7.96 -11.60
CA GLY A 205 6.38 6.84 -10.70
C GLY A 205 6.11 5.47 -11.30
#